data_AF-A0A2D7RZF4-F1
#
_entry.id   AF-A0A2D7RZF4-F1
#
_cell.length_a   1.000
_cell.length_b   1.000
_cell.length_c   1.000
_cell.angle_alpha   90.00
_cell.angle_beta   90.00
_cell.angle_gamma   90.00
#
_symmetry.space_group_name_H-M   'P 1'
#
loop_
_entity.id
_entity.type
_entity.pdbx_description
1 polymer ?
#
loop_
_entity_poly.entity_id
_entity_poly.type
_entity_poly.pdbx_seq_one_letter_code
_entity_poly.pdbx_strand_id
1 'polypeptide(L)'
;GLALDADQPLVVGDVTKTRMVLWAHSAPDKVEIAAPAGRLTLWNVWEADGAAHAWVGAAGILLDEAAGDTTRLRTSDGFGERTIDLEVEIHIRAA
;
A
#
# COMPACT_ATOMS: atom_id res chain seq x y z
N GLY A 1 5.21 -1.00 -5.02
CA GLY A 1 5.21 -1.12 -3.54
C GLY A 1 4.19 -0.15 -2.99
N LEU A 2 3.69 -0.36 -1.77
CA LEU A 2 2.64 0.49 -1.20
C LEU A 2 3.04 1.05 0.16
N ALA A 3 3.28 2.35 0.23
CA ALA A 3 3.54 3.04 1.48
C ALA A 3 2.22 3.38 2.18
N LEU A 4 2.15 3.07 3.48
CA LEU A 4 1.06 3.36 4.39
C LEU A 4 1.54 4.42 5.37
N ASP A 5 0.91 5.60 5.37
CA ASP A 5 1.20 6.70 6.29
C ASP A 5 -0.08 7.10 7.03
N ALA A 6 -0.05 7.04 8.37
CA ALA A 6 -1.20 7.34 9.22
C ALA A 6 -0.83 8.31 10.36
N ASP A 7 -1.84 9.05 10.83
CA ASP A 7 -1.73 9.92 11.99
C ASP A 7 -1.70 9.15 13.33
N GLN A 8 -2.22 7.93 13.33
CA GLN A 8 -2.18 7.01 14.47
C GLN A 8 -1.52 5.68 14.09
N PRO A 9 -0.98 4.91 15.07
CA PRO A 9 -0.35 3.64 14.78
C PRO A 9 -1.30 2.66 14.10
N LEU A 10 -0.87 2.10 12.98
CA LEU A 10 -1.49 0.98 12.29
C LEU A 10 -0.90 -0.31 12.84
N VAL A 11 -1.72 -1.37 12.90
CA VAL A 11 -1.26 -2.73 13.18
C VAL A 11 -1.40 -3.56 11.92
N VAL A 12 -0.28 -4.14 11.47
CA VAL A 12 -0.20 -5.08 10.35
C VAL A 12 0.58 -6.29 10.83
N GLY A 13 -0.10 -7.43 10.99
CA GLY A 13 0.49 -8.60 11.65
C GLY A 13 0.91 -8.28 13.09
N ASP A 14 2.18 -8.46 13.41
CA ASP A 14 2.81 -8.13 14.68
C ASP A 14 3.50 -6.75 14.70
N VAL A 15 3.45 -6.02 13.58
CA VAL A 15 4.09 -4.73 13.42
C VAL A 15 3.12 -3.60 13.72
N THR A 16 3.51 -2.74 14.67
CA THR A 16 2.78 -1.50 15.00
C THR A 16 3.62 -0.28 14.66
N LYS A 17 3.20 0.50 13.65
CA LYS A 17 3.89 1.73 13.20
C LYS A 17 2.91 2.73 12.60
N THR A 18 3.26 4.01 12.61
CA THR A 18 2.54 5.07 11.88
C THR A 18 2.93 5.15 10.40
N ARG A 19 4.11 4.60 10.04
CA ARG A 19 4.60 4.52 8.67
C ARG A 19 5.18 3.14 8.38
N MET A 20 4.77 2.56 7.27
CA MET A 20 5.23 1.24 6.81
C MET A 20 5.15 1.15 5.29
N VAL A 21 5.87 0.20 4.69
CA VAL A 21 5.82 -0.05 3.25
C VAL A 21 5.61 -1.54 3.00
N LEU A 22 4.65 -1.86 2.14
CA LEU A 22 4.40 -3.20 1.63
C LEU A 22 5.15 -3.35 0.30
N TRP A 23 6.22 -4.13 0.29
CA TRP A 23 7.03 -4.33 -0.92
C TRP A 23 6.55 -5.53 -1.73
N ALA A 24 6.63 -5.45 -3.06
CA ALA A 24 6.16 -6.52 -3.96
C ALA A 24 6.81 -7.89 -3.66
N HIS A 25 8.07 -7.90 -3.25
CA HIS A 25 8.84 -9.12 -3.01
C HIS A 25 8.63 -9.73 -1.60
N SER A 26 7.91 -9.04 -0.69
CA SER A 26 7.76 -9.48 0.71
C SER A 26 6.37 -9.28 1.31
N ALA A 27 5.51 -8.48 0.67
CA ALA A 27 4.13 -8.30 1.09
C ALA A 27 3.33 -9.58 0.80
N PRO A 28 2.44 -9.99 1.72
CA PRO A 28 1.47 -11.04 1.43
C PRO A 28 0.42 -10.52 0.44
N ASP A 29 -0.22 -11.43 -0.30
CA ASP A 29 -1.30 -11.11 -1.25
C ASP A 29 -2.50 -10.41 -0.58
N LYS A 30 -2.69 -10.68 0.72
CA LYS A 30 -3.75 -10.10 1.55
C LYS A 30 -3.16 -9.50 2.82
N VAL A 31 -3.55 -8.27 3.12
CA VAL A 31 -3.10 -7.53 4.30
C VAL A 31 -4.30 -7.06 5.10
N GLU A 32 -4.36 -7.47 6.37
CA GLU A 32 -5.25 -6.87 7.35
C GLU A 32 -4.56 -5.68 8.03
N ILE A 33 -5.20 -4.53 7.98
CA ILE A 33 -4.76 -3.31 8.66
C ILE A 33 -5.80 -3.00 9.75
N ALA A 34 -5.40 -3.12 11.01
CA ALA A 34 -6.20 -2.56 12.09
C ALA A 34 -5.75 -1.11 12.30
N ALA A 35 -6.70 -0.19 12.13
CA ALA A 35 -6.47 1.25 12.25
C ALA A 35 -7.54 1.87 13.16
N PRO A 36 -7.14 2.69 14.15
CA PRO A 36 -8.09 3.53 14.86
C PRO A 36 -8.70 4.57 13.89
N ALA A 37 -9.83 5.16 14.27
CA ALA A 37 -10.43 6.22 13.48
C ALA A 37 -9.45 7.38 13.25
N GLY A 38 -9.19 7.73 11.99
CA GLY A 38 -8.15 8.68 11.62
C GLY A 38 -7.94 8.76 10.11
N ARG A 39 -6.81 9.30 9.69
CA ARG A 39 -6.45 9.43 8.27
C ARG A 39 -5.34 8.45 7.90
N LEU A 40 -5.65 7.50 7.02
CA LEU A 40 -4.68 6.66 6.32
C LEU A 40 -4.43 7.22 4.92
N THR A 41 -3.16 7.40 4.56
CA THR A 41 -2.74 7.80 3.21
C THR A 41 -1.94 6.67 2.58
N LEU A 42 -2.28 6.34 1.34
CA LEU A 42 -1.66 5.27 0.56
C LEU A 42 -0.92 5.85 -0.63
N TRP A 43 0.33 5.43 -0.83
CA TRP A 43 1.16 5.90 -1.95
C TRP A 43 1.82 4.73 -2.65
N ASN A 44 1.74 4.69 -3.98
CA ASN A 44 2.59 3.80 -4.76
C ASN A 44 4.04 4.29 -4.65
N VAL A 45 4.92 3.38 -4.25
CA VAL A 45 6.37 3.58 -4.16
C VAL A 45 7.11 2.39 -4.79
N TRP A 46 8.30 2.64 -5.31
CA TRP A 46 9.19 1.59 -5.83
C TRP A 46 10.60 1.79 -5.34
N GLU A 47 11.42 0.75 -5.44
CA GLU A 47 12.84 0.81 -5.09
C GLU A 47 13.66 1.02 -6.35
N ALA A 48 14.52 2.03 -6.33
CA ALA A 48 15.54 2.28 -7.34
C ALA A 48 16.76 2.87 -6.65
N ASP A 49 17.96 2.49 -7.09
CA ASP A 49 19.23 3.03 -6.56
C ASP A 49 19.37 2.98 -5.03
N GLY A 50 18.76 1.96 -4.38
CA GLY A 50 18.78 1.78 -2.92
C GLY A 50 17.87 2.74 -2.14
N ALA A 51 16.96 3.44 -2.82
CA ALA A 51 16.00 4.36 -2.20
C ALA A 51 14.56 4.07 -2.64
N ALA A 52 13.61 4.49 -1.81
CA ALA A 52 12.19 4.47 -2.15
C ALA A 52 11.83 5.74 -2.93
N HIS A 53 11.21 5.58 -4.10
CA HIS A 53 10.80 6.65 -4.99
C HIS A 53 9.29 6.68 -5.19
N ALA A 54 8.77 7.90 -5.42
CA ALA A 54 7.43 8.16 -5.92
C ALA A 54 7.42 9.52 -6.63
N TRP A 55 6.82 9.59 -7.81
CA TRP A 55 6.60 10.86 -8.50
C TRP A 55 5.23 10.93 -9.18
N VAL A 56 4.73 12.17 -9.28
CA VAL A 56 3.50 12.47 -10.00
C VAL A 56 3.64 12.02 -11.45
N GLY A 57 2.65 11.26 -11.93
CA GLY A 57 2.62 10.70 -13.28
C GLY A 57 2.97 9.21 -13.38
N ALA A 58 3.73 8.65 -12.43
CA ALA A 58 4.03 7.21 -12.38
C ALA A 58 3.63 6.51 -11.07
N ALA A 59 3.40 7.26 -9.99
CA ALA A 59 2.90 6.71 -8.72
C ALA A 59 1.38 6.44 -8.73
N GLY A 60 0.82 6.05 -9.88
CA GLY A 60 -0.59 5.68 -10.00
C GLY A 60 -0.91 4.43 -9.20
N ILE A 61 -2.12 4.38 -8.63
CA ILE A 61 -2.71 3.20 -8.01
C ILE A 61 -4.00 2.90 -8.77
N LEU A 62 -4.15 1.68 -9.26
CA LEU A 62 -5.44 1.21 -9.74
C LEU A 62 -6.21 0.63 -8.56
N LEU A 63 -7.44 1.11 -8.42
CA LEU A 63 -8.39 0.70 -7.40
C LEU A 63 -9.43 -0.22 -8.05
N ASP A 64 -9.55 -1.44 -7.54
CA ASP A 64 -10.66 -2.33 -7.89
C ASP A 64 -11.58 -2.46 -6.67
N GLU A 65 -12.69 -1.74 -6.71
CA GLU A 65 -13.70 -1.72 -5.67
C GLU A 65 -14.57 -2.99 -5.76
N ALA A 66 -14.01 -4.13 -5.38
CA ALA A 66 -14.76 -5.38 -5.31
C ALA A 66 -15.54 -5.46 -3.98
N ALA A 67 -16.83 -5.08 -4.04
CA ALA A 67 -17.93 -5.42 -3.13
C ALA A 67 -17.62 -5.52 -1.61
N GLY A 68 -17.71 -4.40 -0.90
CA GLY A 68 -17.74 -4.35 0.58
C GLY A 68 -16.57 -3.59 1.19
N ASP A 69 -15.98 -4.14 2.25
CA ASP A 69 -14.92 -3.53 3.07
C ASP A 69 -13.51 -3.78 2.50
N THR A 70 -13.45 -4.43 1.33
CA THR A 70 -12.23 -4.89 0.71
C THR A 70 -11.81 -3.94 -0.39
N THR A 71 -10.54 -3.53 -0.36
CA THR A 71 -9.97 -2.68 -1.39
C THR A 71 -8.79 -3.39 -2.05
N ARG A 72 -8.92 -3.76 -3.32
CA ARG A 72 -7.80 -4.31 -4.08
C ARG A 72 -7.03 -3.18 -4.76
N LEU A 73 -5.75 -3.09 -4.44
CA LEU A 73 -4.83 -2.08 -4.96
C LEU A 73 -3.79 -2.71 -5.86
N ARG A 74 -3.60 -2.10 -7.03
CA ARG A 74 -2.63 -2.55 -8.02
C ARG A 74 -1.68 -1.40 -8.34
N THR A 75 -0.38 -1.65 -8.20
CA THR A 75 0.68 -0.63 -8.28
C THR A 75 1.80 -1.08 -9.21
N SER A 76 2.43 -0.12 -9.88
CA SER A 76 3.58 -0.30 -10.79
C SER A 76 4.90 0.10 -10.14
N ASP A 77 6.01 -0.35 -10.70
CA ASP A 77 7.40 -0.02 -10.34
C ASP A 77 7.85 1.38 -10.79
N GLY A 78 6.97 2.13 -11.43
CA GLY A 78 7.23 3.50 -11.86
C GLY A 78 8.02 3.63 -13.17
N PHE A 79 8.38 2.53 -13.83
CA PHE A 79 9.13 2.50 -15.09
C PHE A 79 8.29 1.95 -16.26
N GLY A 80 8.61 2.40 -17.48
CA GLY A 80 8.03 1.84 -18.71
C GLY A 80 6.51 1.99 -18.89
N GLU A 81 5.92 1.13 -19.74
CA GLU A 81 4.48 1.08 -19.96
C GLU A 81 3.77 0.34 -18.82
N ARG A 82 3.44 1.06 -17.73
CA ARG A 82 2.42 0.72 -16.70
C ARG A 82 2.22 -0.79 -16.42
N THR A 83 3.28 -1.53 -16.21
CA THR A 83 3.21 -2.91 -15.71
C THR A 83 2.71 -2.89 -14.27
N ILE A 84 1.90 -3.88 -13.88
CA ILE A 84 1.46 -4.02 -12.49
C ILE A 84 2.40 -5.00 -11.81
N ASP A 85 3.13 -4.52 -10.82
CA ASP A 85 4.20 -5.28 -10.14
C ASP A 85 3.81 -5.69 -8.71
N LEU A 86 2.84 -5.00 -8.11
CA LEU A 86 2.22 -5.41 -6.86
C LEU A 86 0.70 -5.33 -7.00
N GLU A 87 0.03 -6.43 -6.72
CA GLU A 87 -1.41 -6.52 -6.46
C GLU A 87 -1.59 -6.96 -5.01
N VAL A 88 -2.30 -6.15 -4.22
CA VAL A 88 -2.56 -6.44 -2.81
C VAL A 88 -4.01 -6.17 -2.47
N GLU A 89 -4.60 -7.08 -1.73
CA GLU A 89 -5.93 -6.91 -1.15
C GLU A 89 -5.80 -6.38 0.28
N ILE A 90 -6.37 -5.20 0.54
CA ILE A 90 -6.34 -4.56 1.84
C ILE A 90 -7.72 -4.61 2.48
N HIS A 91 -7.73 -5.06 3.73
CA HIS A 91 -8.88 -4.98 4.63
C HIS A 91 -8.56 -4.01 5.75
N ILE A 92 -9.30 -2.91 5.83
CA ILE A 92 -9.17 -1.94 6.91
C ILE A 92 -10.28 -2.21 7.90
N ARG A 93 -9.92 -2.50 9.15
CA ARG A 93 -10.88 -2.64 10.26
C ARG A 93 -10.61 -1.60 11.34
N ALA A 94 -11.68 -1.17 12.00
CA ALA A 94 -11.57 -0.37 13.21
C ALA A 94 -10.81 -1.17 14.28
N ALA A 95 -9.78 -0.54 14.87
CA ALA A 95 -9.02 -1.07 16.00
C ALA A 95 -9.70 -0.81 17.34
#